data_AF-A0A2D4LEP0-F1
#
_entry.id   AF-A0A2D4LEP0-F1
#
_cell.length_a   1.000
_cell.length_b   1.000
_cell.length_c   1.000
_cell.angle_alpha   90.00
_cell.angle_beta   90.00
_cell.angle_gamma   90.00
#
_symmetry.space_group_name_H-M   'P 1'
#
loop_
_entity.id
_entity.type
_entity.pdbx_description
1 polymer ?
#
loop_
_entity_poly.entity_id
_entity_poly.type
_entity_poly.pdbx_seq_one_letter_code
_entity_poly.pdbx_strand_id
1 'polypeptide(L)'
;MGLFNQAELCPYPAALEKGQLLDEQKCSRSPDCEGFPAQSSAEGDSVSSENDSPTGSHSCGCAEDDEASSTESAQNGHEGLSSGSPGCDPKGDQRAALSKISALENQLKELHHRKKELNIEMDLEGALLEGELQEERQELRREEERLVELKERLAETELRCREEREKEKARLQRERQRVEELQRQHAESQIHLNNQPESMRERMQKQLQETSEMLEGALRCYEDLEFQQLERESHLEEEKEAVCRALTEEITQLQNSINQRKKTVQKLEGQALLTQEQMMGVCQRFAQEEGVAISHLNAVWNPFSSAKKL
;
A
#
# COMPACT_ATOMS: atom_id res chain seq x y z
N MET A 1 69.36 -41.29 -15.37
CA MET A 1 70.06 -40.50 -14.34
C MET A 1 69.55 -39.06 -14.43
N GLY A 2 69.22 -38.44 -13.28
CA GLY A 2 68.74 -37.05 -13.14
C GLY A 2 67.20 -36.95 -13.11
N LEU A 3 66.52 -37.15 -11.97
CA LEU A 3 66.29 -36.29 -10.79
C LEU A 3 65.09 -35.32 -10.95
N PHE A 4 64.02 -35.65 -10.20
CA PHE A 4 63.08 -34.79 -9.46
C PHE A 4 62.77 -33.36 -9.95
N ASN A 5 61.49 -33.07 -10.18
CA ASN A 5 60.70 -32.31 -9.19
C ASN A 5 59.19 -32.26 -9.50
N GLN A 6 58.41 -32.55 -8.46
CA GLN A 6 57.01 -32.16 -8.25
C GLN A 6 56.97 -30.73 -7.72
N ALA A 7 55.95 -29.97 -8.09
CA ALA A 7 55.43 -28.73 -7.46
C ALA A 7 54.63 -27.97 -8.54
N GLU A 8 53.44 -27.39 -8.36
CA GLU A 8 52.48 -27.25 -7.27
C GLU A 8 51.16 -26.85 -7.95
N LEU A 9 50.06 -27.54 -7.68
CA LEU A 9 48.86 -27.01 -7.00
C LEU A 9 48.85 -25.48 -6.80
N CYS A 10 47.91 -24.81 -7.47
CA CYS A 10 47.46 -23.47 -7.09
C CYS A 10 46.00 -23.49 -6.62
N PRO A 11 45.62 -22.57 -5.72
CA PRO A 11 44.74 -22.88 -4.60
C PRO A 11 43.34 -22.32 -4.78
N TYR A 12 42.37 -23.01 -4.17
CA TYR A 12 40.99 -22.54 -3.97
C TYR A 12 40.95 -21.70 -2.69
N PRO A 13 40.41 -20.46 -2.68
CA PRO A 13 40.20 -19.75 -1.44
C PRO A 13 38.83 -20.09 -0.82
N ALA A 14 38.95 -20.67 0.38
CA ALA A 14 38.14 -20.55 1.59
C ALA A 14 36.70 -20.01 1.55
N ALA A 15 35.81 -20.83 2.12
CA ALA A 15 34.64 -20.39 2.84
C ALA A 15 35.04 -19.56 4.09
N LEU A 16 34.36 -18.44 4.32
CA LEU A 16 34.26 -17.82 5.64
C LEU A 16 32.91 -17.09 5.81
N GLU A 17 32.17 -17.54 6.82
CA GLU A 17 31.29 -16.79 7.73
C GLU A 17 30.10 -15.98 7.16
N LYS A 18 28.90 -16.57 7.31
CA LYS A 18 27.69 -15.83 7.66
C LYS A 18 27.61 -15.68 9.18
N GLY A 19 27.46 -14.46 9.67
CA GLY A 19 26.91 -14.22 11.00
C GLY A 19 27.39 -12.94 11.65
N GLN A 20 26.71 -11.82 11.39
CA GLN A 20 26.57 -10.75 12.38
C GLN A 20 25.34 -9.89 12.05
N LEU A 21 24.32 -10.08 12.87
CA LEU A 21 23.28 -9.10 13.18
C LEU A 21 23.95 -7.88 13.81
N LEU A 22 23.76 -6.69 13.23
CA LEU A 22 23.71 -5.45 14.00
C LEU A 22 22.68 -4.51 13.39
N ASP A 23 21.90 -3.97 14.31
CA ASP A 23 20.82 -3.00 14.19
C ASP A 23 21.38 -1.57 14.01
N GLU A 24 20.47 -0.60 13.88
CA GLU A 24 20.62 0.87 13.96
C GLU A 24 20.55 1.68 12.65
N GLN A 25 19.31 1.99 12.26
CA GLN A 25 18.76 3.35 12.30
C GLN A 25 19.74 4.55 12.23
N LYS A 26 19.83 5.21 11.06
CA LYS A 26 19.64 6.69 10.98
C LYS A 26 19.57 7.22 9.55
N CYS A 27 18.51 7.97 9.32
CA CYS A 27 18.28 8.88 8.21
C CYS A 27 19.22 10.09 8.32
N SER A 28 20.00 10.40 7.27
CA SER A 28 20.32 11.76 6.82
C SER A 28 21.41 11.75 5.74
N ARG A 29 21.06 11.93 4.47
CA ARG A 29 21.80 12.79 3.51
C ARG A 29 21.10 12.87 2.16
N SER A 30 20.45 14.00 1.90
CA SER A 30 20.20 14.49 0.54
C SER A 30 21.49 15.10 -0.01
N PRO A 31 21.83 14.91 -1.29
CA PRO A 31 22.79 15.76 -1.97
C PRO A 31 22.08 16.83 -2.80
N ASP A 32 22.69 17.99 -2.75
CA ASP A 32 22.35 19.24 -3.44
C ASP A 32 22.16 19.07 -4.95
N CYS A 33 21.17 19.76 -5.50
CA CYS A 33 21.09 20.05 -6.93
C CYS A 33 21.31 21.55 -7.13
N GLU A 34 22.55 21.88 -7.51
CA GLU A 34 22.89 23.17 -8.12
C GLU A 34 22.28 23.27 -9.53
N GLY A 35 21.92 24.49 -9.90
CA GLY A 35 21.06 24.81 -11.03
C GLY A 35 21.74 24.95 -12.39
N PHE A 36 20.94 25.38 -13.37
CA PHE A 36 21.24 26.33 -14.45
C PHE A 36 20.02 26.44 -15.40
N PRO A 37 19.91 27.48 -16.26
CA PRO A 37 18.76 28.38 -16.24
C PRO A 37 17.83 28.32 -17.48
N ALA A 38 16.81 29.16 -17.38
CA ALA A 38 15.78 29.56 -18.35
C ALA A 38 16.21 29.68 -19.81
N GLN A 39 15.28 29.38 -20.73
CA GLN A 39 14.61 30.37 -21.59
C GLN A 39 13.70 29.68 -22.62
N SER A 40 12.43 30.04 -22.67
CA SER A 40 11.71 30.16 -23.95
C SER A 40 10.64 31.23 -23.81
N SER A 41 10.80 32.29 -24.60
CA SER A 41 9.82 33.33 -24.83
C SER A 41 9.03 32.96 -26.09
N ALA A 42 7.72 33.06 -26.05
CA ALA A 42 6.91 33.42 -27.21
C ALA A 42 5.52 33.86 -26.74
N GLU A 43 5.23 35.13 -26.97
CA GLU A 43 3.90 35.74 -26.89
C GLU A 43 3.02 35.23 -28.04
N GLY A 44 1.71 35.19 -27.81
CA GLY A 44 0.70 34.79 -28.80
C GLY A 44 -0.70 35.04 -28.25
N ASP A 45 -1.14 36.29 -28.39
CA ASP A 45 -2.43 36.84 -28.02
C ASP A 45 -3.49 36.52 -29.10
N SER A 46 -4.73 36.16 -28.73
CA SER A 46 -6.01 36.45 -29.44
C SER A 46 -7.22 35.69 -28.89
N VAL A 47 -8.09 36.44 -28.20
CA VAL A 47 -9.57 36.61 -28.34
C VAL A 47 -10.31 35.69 -29.35
N SER A 48 -11.54 35.16 -29.18
CA SER A 48 -12.82 35.60 -28.57
C SER A 48 -13.73 34.35 -28.35
N SER A 49 -14.52 34.27 -27.26
CA SER A 49 -16.01 34.40 -27.17
C SER A 49 -16.82 33.31 -27.96
N GLU A 50 -17.89 32.66 -27.52
CA GLU A 50 -19.11 33.02 -26.76
C GLU A 50 -19.84 31.74 -26.25
N ASN A 51 -20.91 31.95 -25.45
CA ASN A 51 -21.98 31.05 -24.93
C ASN A 51 -21.80 30.72 -23.42
N ASP A 52 -22.38 31.44 -22.44
CA ASP A 52 -23.80 31.84 -22.20
C ASP A 52 -24.77 30.64 -22.30
N SER A 53 -25.55 30.24 -21.28
CA SER A 53 -26.17 30.97 -20.16
C SER A 53 -26.45 30.05 -18.93
N PRO A 54 -26.75 30.65 -17.76
CA PRO A 54 -27.36 29.99 -16.61
C PRO A 54 -28.89 30.17 -16.60
N THR A 55 -29.63 29.16 -16.15
CA THR A 55 -31.10 29.23 -15.97
C THR A 55 -31.44 29.50 -14.51
N GLY A 56 -31.69 30.77 -14.17
CA GLY A 56 -32.75 31.14 -13.21
C GLY A 56 -34.10 30.92 -13.93
N SER A 57 -35.25 30.73 -13.28
CA SER A 57 -35.91 31.46 -12.19
C SER A 57 -37.07 30.53 -11.75
N HIS A 58 -37.71 30.63 -10.59
CA HIS A 58 -38.70 31.65 -10.29
C HIS A 58 -39.00 31.66 -8.79
N SER A 59 -39.10 32.87 -8.27
CA SER A 59 -39.58 33.25 -6.94
C SER A 59 -41.08 33.00 -6.80
N CYS A 60 -41.54 32.62 -5.61
CA CYS A 60 -42.85 33.05 -5.11
C CYS A 60 -42.70 33.52 -3.67
N GLY A 61 -42.90 34.83 -3.47
CA GLY A 61 -43.10 35.39 -2.15
C GLY A 61 -44.56 35.25 -1.74
N CYS A 62 -44.77 34.94 -0.46
CA CYS A 62 -45.96 35.39 0.25
C CYS A 62 -45.44 36.08 1.50
N ALA A 63 -45.77 37.36 1.60
CA ALA A 63 -45.59 38.18 2.77
C ALA A 63 -46.89 38.16 3.59
N GLU A 64 -46.70 38.44 4.88
CA GLU A 64 -47.68 38.94 5.87
C GLU A 64 -48.57 37.90 6.56
N ASP A 65 -48.42 37.87 7.89
CA ASP A 65 -49.44 37.85 8.95
C ASP A 65 -48.69 37.42 10.23
N ASP A 66 -48.11 38.37 10.99
CA ASP A 66 -48.74 39.04 12.13
C ASP A 66 -49.39 38.10 13.15
N GLU A 67 -49.00 38.30 14.41
CA GLU A 67 -49.86 38.37 15.61
C GLU A 67 -49.04 38.01 16.86
N ALA A 68 -48.48 39.06 17.45
CA ALA A 68 -48.01 39.07 18.82
C ALA A 68 -49.21 38.97 19.77
N SER A 69 -49.38 37.84 20.46
CA SER A 69 -50.34 37.75 21.56
C SER A 69 -49.71 38.23 22.86
N SER A 70 -49.75 39.54 23.07
CA SER A 70 -49.70 40.16 24.40
C SER A 70 -51.08 40.75 24.69
N THR A 71 -51.81 40.16 25.64
CA THR A 71 -52.99 40.82 26.21
C THR A 71 -52.57 41.64 27.41
N GLU A 72 -52.66 42.94 27.20
CA GLU A 72 -52.85 43.99 28.18
C GLU A 72 -54.03 43.71 29.13
N SER A 73 -53.91 44.14 30.38
CA SER A 73 -55.05 44.61 31.17
C SER A 73 -54.54 45.61 32.18
N ALA A 74 -54.90 46.86 31.93
CA ALA A 74 -54.61 48.00 32.77
C ALA A 74 -55.56 48.04 33.98
N GLN A 75 -54.96 48.42 35.11
CA GLN A 75 -55.47 49.44 36.03
C GLN A 75 -56.72 49.10 36.85
N ASN A 76 -56.48 48.68 38.08
CA ASN A 76 -57.30 49.10 39.21
C ASN A 76 -56.38 49.70 40.27
N GLY A 77 -56.43 51.03 40.40
CA GLY A 77 -55.87 51.72 41.54
C GLY A 77 -56.87 51.71 42.67
N HIS A 78 -56.46 51.25 43.85
CA HIS A 78 -56.90 51.87 45.09
C HIS A 78 -55.87 51.59 46.19
N GLU A 79 -55.49 52.66 46.87
CA GLU A 79 -54.53 52.65 47.95
C GLU A 79 -55.01 51.85 49.17
N GLY A 80 -54.04 51.28 49.87
CA GLY A 80 -54.22 50.56 51.11
C GLY A 80 -52.87 50.34 51.75
N LEU A 81 -52.33 51.38 52.38
CA LEU A 81 -51.20 51.30 53.31
C LEU A 81 -51.47 50.19 54.32
N SER A 82 -50.61 49.16 54.35
CA SER A 82 -50.43 48.36 55.56
C SER A 82 -49.02 47.79 55.61
N SER A 83 -48.17 48.50 56.34
CA SER A 83 -46.95 47.98 56.96
C SER A 83 -47.28 46.65 57.64
N GLY A 84 -46.59 45.57 57.24
CA GLY A 84 -46.78 44.22 57.76
C GLY A 84 -45.57 43.35 57.45
N SER A 85 -44.88 42.97 58.53
CA SER A 85 -43.66 42.16 58.61
C SER A 85 -43.64 40.89 57.72
N PRO A 86 -42.49 40.48 57.16
CA PRO A 86 -42.37 39.28 56.32
C PRO A 86 -42.47 38.01 57.16
N GLY A 87 -43.61 37.33 57.09
CA GLY A 87 -43.76 35.96 57.59
C GLY A 87 -43.51 34.97 56.44
N CYS A 88 -42.36 34.30 56.44
CA CYS A 88 -42.11 33.10 55.64
C CYS A 88 -43.24 32.09 55.86
N ASP A 89 -43.84 31.60 54.78
CA ASP A 89 -44.82 30.52 54.83
C ASP A 89 -44.06 29.19 54.67
N PRO A 90 -43.72 28.47 55.75
CA PRO A 90 -42.77 27.35 55.73
C PRO A 90 -43.23 26.17 54.87
N LYS A 91 -44.53 26.07 54.58
CA LYS A 91 -45.11 25.04 53.70
C LYS A 91 -44.88 25.34 52.21
N GLY A 92 -44.83 26.62 51.82
CA GLY A 92 -44.53 27.04 50.45
C GLY A 92 -43.08 26.75 50.10
N ASP A 93 -42.16 27.10 51.01
CA ASP A 93 -40.72 26.86 50.86
C ASP A 93 -40.39 25.37 50.79
N GLN A 94 -41.13 24.53 51.55
CA GLN A 94 -40.98 23.08 51.51
C GLN A 94 -41.42 22.47 50.17
N ARG A 95 -42.54 22.94 49.59
CA ARG A 95 -43.01 22.49 48.27
C ARG A 95 -42.06 22.93 47.17
N ALA A 96 -41.55 24.15 47.24
CA ALA A 96 -40.55 24.66 46.30
C ALA A 96 -39.24 23.84 46.35
N ALA A 97 -38.76 23.50 47.55
CA ALA A 97 -37.58 22.66 47.72
C ALA A 97 -37.77 21.25 47.14
N LEU A 98 -38.92 20.61 47.38
CA LEU A 98 -39.25 19.30 46.80
C LEU A 98 -39.33 19.34 45.27
N SER A 99 -39.94 20.38 44.71
CA SER A 99 -40.00 20.58 43.26
C SER A 99 -38.59 20.74 42.66
N LYS A 100 -37.71 21.48 43.35
CA LYS A 100 -36.32 21.68 42.92
C LYS A 100 -35.50 20.39 42.99
N ILE A 101 -35.67 19.59 44.04
CA ILE A 101 -35.05 18.27 44.19
C ILE A 101 -35.50 17.36 43.03
N SER A 102 -36.81 17.27 42.76
CA SER A 102 -37.33 16.45 41.68
C SER A 102 -36.83 16.90 40.30
N ALA A 103 -36.73 18.21 40.06
CA ALA A 103 -36.17 18.75 38.82
C ALA A 103 -34.69 18.36 38.64
N LEU A 104 -33.87 18.45 39.70
CA LEU A 104 -32.46 18.05 39.67
C LEU A 104 -32.29 16.53 39.51
N GLU A 105 -33.15 15.73 40.12
CA GLU A 105 -33.18 14.27 39.92
C GLU A 105 -33.52 13.89 38.47
N ASN A 106 -34.49 14.58 37.86
CA ASN A 106 -34.83 14.37 36.45
C ASN A 106 -33.71 14.85 35.52
N GLN A 107 -33.07 15.97 35.83
CA GLN A 107 -31.90 16.45 35.10
C GLN A 107 -30.75 15.43 35.16
N LEU A 108 -30.50 14.81 36.32
CA LEU A 108 -29.50 13.75 36.45
C LEU A 108 -29.86 12.54 35.58
N LYS A 109 -31.11 12.07 35.61
CA LYS A 109 -31.55 10.92 34.77
C LYS A 109 -31.35 11.22 33.28
N GLU A 110 -31.68 12.43 32.86
CA GLU A 110 -31.50 12.89 31.49
C GLU A 110 -30.02 12.94 31.10
N LEU A 111 -29.14 13.46 31.97
CA LEU A 111 -27.68 13.43 31.73
C LEU A 111 -27.15 12.01 31.58
N HIS A 112 -27.58 11.07 32.44
CA HIS A 112 -27.18 9.67 32.33
C HIS A 112 -27.69 9.03 31.03
N HIS A 113 -28.91 9.38 30.61
CA HIS A 113 -29.48 8.88 29.37
C HIS A 113 -28.69 9.38 28.16
N ARG A 114 -28.44 10.68 28.06
CA ARG A 114 -27.64 11.29 26.98
C ARG A 114 -26.22 10.75 26.94
N LYS A 115 -25.59 10.57 28.09
CA LYS A 115 -24.27 9.93 28.19
C LYS A 115 -24.28 8.52 27.62
N LYS A 116 -25.30 7.73 27.97
CA LYS A 116 -25.44 6.35 27.47
C LYS A 116 -25.64 6.32 25.95
N GLU A 117 -26.50 7.18 25.42
CA GLU A 117 -26.74 7.27 23.98
C GLU A 117 -25.48 7.66 23.22
N LEU A 118 -24.81 8.73 23.65
CA LEU A 118 -23.58 9.19 23.00
C LEU A 118 -22.45 8.15 23.12
N ASN A 119 -22.40 7.39 24.22
CA ASN A 119 -21.44 6.28 24.33
C ASN A 119 -21.72 5.19 23.30
N ILE A 120 -22.99 4.81 23.11
CA ILE A 120 -23.37 3.82 22.08
C ILE A 120 -23.03 4.34 20.68
N GLU A 121 -23.27 5.61 20.40
CA GLU A 121 -22.94 6.23 19.10
C GLU A 121 -21.43 6.20 18.84
N MET A 122 -20.61 6.60 19.82
CA MET A 122 -19.14 6.59 19.71
C MET A 122 -18.59 5.17 19.59
N ASP A 123 -19.15 4.21 20.35
CA ASP A 123 -18.77 2.79 20.26
C ASP A 123 -19.07 2.22 18.87
N LEU A 124 -20.22 2.57 18.30
CA LEU A 124 -20.62 2.16 16.95
C LEU A 124 -19.69 2.77 15.89
N GLU A 125 -19.40 4.07 15.97
CA GLU A 125 -18.46 4.75 15.07
C GLU A 125 -17.07 4.10 15.13
N GLY A 126 -16.57 3.83 16.34
CA GLY A 126 -15.29 3.13 16.54
C GLY A 126 -15.29 1.72 15.93
N ALA A 127 -16.37 0.96 16.09
CA ALA A 127 -16.49 -0.37 15.52
C ALA A 127 -16.55 -0.37 13.98
N LEU A 128 -17.24 0.61 13.38
CA LEU A 128 -17.29 0.77 11.92
C LEU A 128 -15.90 1.11 11.36
N LEU A 129 -15.20 2.08 11.96
CA LEU A 129 -13.85 2.46 11.56
C LEU A 129 -12.85 1.31 11.69
N GLU A 130 -12.91 0.53 12.79
CA GLU A 130 -12.05 -0.64 12.97
C GLU A 130 -12.33 -1.71 11.91
N GLY A 131 -13.59 -1.90 11.53
CA GLY A 131 -14.00 -2.80 10.45
C GLY A 131 -13.39 -2.41 9.10
N GLU A 132 -13.56 -1.15 8.70
CA GLU A 132 -12.98 -0.58 7.47
C GLU A 132 -11.45 -0.69 7.47
N LEU A 133 -10.81 -0.36 8.60
CA LEU A 133 -9.36 -0.45 8.76
C LEU A 133 -8.87 -1.90 8.63
N GLN A 134 -9.58 -2.87 9.21
CA GLN A 134 -9.24 -4.28 9.12
C GLN A 134 -9.36 -4.79 7.68
N GLU A 135 -10.41 -4.38 6.96
CA GLU A 135 -10.62 -4.73 5.55
C GLU A 135 -9.51 -4.16 4.68
N GLU A 136 -9.21 -2.87 4.80
CA GLU A 136 -8.13 -2.22 4.04
C GLU A 136 -6.76 -2.84 4.34
N ARG A 137 -6.47 -3.17 5.59
CA ARG A 137 -5.24 -3.91 5.95
C ARG A 137 -5.21 -5.31 5.34
N GLN A 138 -6.36 -5.98 5.21
CA GLN A 138 -6.43 -7.29 4.60
C GLN A 138 -6.22 -7.22 3.09
N GLU A 139 -6.83 -6.25 2.40
CA GLU A 139 -6.60 -6.01 0.98
C GLU A 139 -5.15 -5.61 0.70
N LEU A 140 -4.57 -4.76 1.54
CA LEU A 140 -3.15 -4.41 1.49
C LEU A 140 -2.25 -5.66 1.56
N ARG A 141 -2.51 -6.57 2.50
CA ARG A 141 -1.74 -7.83 2.60
C ARG A 141 -1.88 -8.70 1.35
N ARG A 142 -3.09 -8.84 0.81
CA ARG A 142 -3.32 -9.60 -0.43
C ARG A 142 -2.56 -9.01 -1.62
N GLU A 143 -2.53 -7.68 -1.75
CA GLU A 143 -1.77 -7.02 -2.81
C GLU A 143 -0.25 -7.17 -2.61
N GLU A 144 0.24 -7.11 -1.38
CA GLU A 144 1.64 -7.36 -1.06
C GLU A 144 2.05 -8.80 -1.36
N GLU A 145 1.21 -9.80 -1.05
CA GLU A 145 1.42 -11.20 -1.42
C GLU A 145 1.47 -11.38 -2.94
N ARG A 146 0.49 -10.82 -3.66
CA ARG A 146 0.47 -10.85 -5.14
C ARG A 146 1.69 -10.16 -5.75
N LEU A 147 2.22 -9.12 -5.12
CA LEU A 147 3.44 -8.46 -5.57
C LEU A 147 4.66 -9.38 -5.46
N VAL A 148 4.73 -10.20 -4.41
CA VAL A 148 5.78 -11.22 -4.25
C VAL A 148 5.62 -12.27 -5.36
N GLU A 149 4.42 -12.80 -5.57
CA GLU A 149 4.14 -13.79 -6.62
C GLU A 149 4.54 -13.30 -8.02
N LEU A 150 4.23 -12.05 -8.36
CA LEU A 150 4.60 -11.48 -9.67
C LEU A 150 6.12 -11.34 -9.83
N LYS A 151 6.84 -10.97 -8.77
CA LYS A 151 8.31 -10.88 -8.79
C LYS A 151 8.95 -12.26 -8.92
N GLU A 152 8.40 -13.26 -8.23
CA GLU A 152 8.85 -14.65 -8.37
C GLU A 152 8.62 -15.15 -9.80
N ARG A 153 7.42 -14.91 -10.36
CA ARG A 153 7.11 -15.28 -11.74
C ARG A 153 8.03 -14.60 -12.77
N LEU A 154 8.42 -13.34 -12.53
CA LEU A 154 9.40 -12.64 -13.36
C LEU A 154 10.76 -13.36 -13.31
N ALA A 155 11.25 -13.67 -12.11
CA ALA A 155 12.52 -14.39 -11.92
C ALA A 155 12.49 -15.80 -12.53
N GLU A 156 11.38 -16.53 -12.38
CA GLU A 156 11.18 -17.84 -13.00
C GLU A 156 11.22 -17.77 -14.52
N THR A 157 10.60 -16.74 -15.12
CA THR A 157 10.59 -16.54 -16.57
C THR A 157 12.02 -16.32 -17.10
N GLU A 158 12.81 -15.49 -16.40
CA GLU A 158 14.22 -15.30 -16.73
C GLU A 158 15.03 -16.60 -16.60
N LEU A 159 14.79 -17.36 -15.53
CA LEU A 159 15.49 -18.62 -15.28
C LEU A 159 15.19 -19.64 -16.37
N ARG A 160 13.92 -19.85 -16.72
CA ARG A 160 13.50 -20.78 -17.78
C ARG A 160 14.16 -20.45 -19.11
N CYS A 161 14.18 -19.17 -19.51
CA CYS A 161 14.85 -18.75 -20.73
C CYS A 161 16.37 -19.02 -20.69
N ARG A 162 17.05 -18.74 -19.56
CA ARG A 162 18.48 -19.06 -19.40
C ARG A 162 18.73 -20.56 -19.52
N GLU A 163 17.92 -21.40 -18.88
CA GLU A 163 18.07 -22.86 -18.94
C GLU A 163 17.87 -23.41 -20.36
N GLU A 164 16.91 -22.87 -21.12
CA GLU A 164 16.67 -23.25 -22.51
C GLU A 164 17.84 -22.86 -23.42
N ARG A 165 18.40 -21.66 -23.24
CA ARG A 165 19.62 -21.23 -23.93
C ARG A 165 20.80 -22.14 -23.67
N GLU A 166 21.03 -22.50 -22.40
CA GLU A 166 22.15 -23.38 -22.05
C GLU A 166 21.97 -24.80 -22.61
N LYS A 167 20.73 -25.30 -22.70
CA LYS A 167 20.44 -26.58 -23.37
C LYS A 167 20.79 -26.55 -24.86
N GLU A 168 20.40 -25.48 -25.57
CA GLU A 168 20.73 -25.33 -27.00
C GLU A 168 22.23 -25.15 -27.23
N LYS A 169 22.91 -24.34 -26.40
CA LYS A 169 24.38 -24.20 -26.44
C LYS A 169 25.08 -25.54 -26.23
N ALA A 170 24.63 -26.34 -25.25
CA ALA A 170 25.18 -27.67 -25.01
C ALA A 170 24.93 -28.63 -26.19
N ARG A 171 23.82 -28.46 -26.93
CA ARG A 171 23.54 -29.22 -28.15
C ARG A 171 24.51 -28.85 -29.27
N LEU A 172 24.68 -27.55 -29.50
CA LEU A 172 25.61 -27.04 -30.50
C LEU A 172 27.06 -27.45 -30.20
N GLN A 173 27.48 -27.38 -28.94
CA GLN A 173 28.82 -27.78 -28.51
C GLN A 173 29.12 -29.26 -28.78
N ARG A 174 28.13 -30.15 -28.62
CA ARG A 174 28.28 -31.57 -28.95
C ARG A 174 28.50 -31.79 -30.44
N GLU A 175 27.76 -31.08 -31.28
CA GLU A 175 27.93 -31.18 -32.74
C GLU A 175 29.28 -30.58 -33.18
N ARG A 176 29.69 -29.47 -32.56
CA ARG A 176 31.01 -28.87 -32.77
C ARG A 176 32.13 -29.87 -32.53
N GLN A 177 32.10 -30.56 -31.39
CA GLN A 177 33.08 -31.59 -31.04
C GLN A 177 33.10 -32.75 -32.04
N ARG A 178 31.93 -33.16 -32.54
CA ARG A 178 31.81 -34.19 -33.57
C ARG A 178 32.48 -33.77 -34.88
N VAL A 179 32.26 -32.53 -35.33
CA VAL A 179 32.90 -31.97 -36.53
C VAL A 179 34.41 -31.89 -36.35
N GLU A 180 34.89 -31.38 -35.20
CA GLU A 180 36.33 -31.29 -34.90
C GLU A 180 37.02 -32.66 -34.93
N GLU A 181 36.36 -33.70 -34.40
CA GLU A 181 36.89 -35.06 -34.44
C GLU A 181 36.97 -35.60 -35.88
N LEU A 182 35.95 -35.35 -36.72
CA LEU A 182 36.00 -35.70 -38.14
C LEU A 182 37.11 -34.95 -38.89
N GLN A 183 37.31 -33.67 -38.59
CA GLN A 183 38.41 -32.88 -39.15
C GLN A 183 39.77 -33.47 -38.78
N ARG A 184 39.96 -33.86 -37.51
CA ARG A 184 41.18 -34.50 -37.02
C ARG A 184 41.45 -35.82 -37.75
N GLN A 185 40.44 -36.70 -37.83
CA GLN A 185 40.55 -37.99 -38.51
C GLN A 185 40.87 -37.83 -40.01
N HIS A 186 40.26 -36.85 -40.67
CA HIS A 186 40.54 -36.53 -42.07
C HIS A 186 42.00 -36.06 -42.26
N ALA A 187 42.48 -35.14 -41.42
CA ALA A 187 43.86 -34.64 -41.47
C ALA A 187 44.89 -35.75 -41.21
N GLU A 188 44.65 -36.62 -40.21
CA GLU A 188 45.51 -37.76 -39.91
C GLU A 188 45.60 -38.76 -41.08
N SER A 189 44.46 -39.04 -41.72
CA SER A 189 44.38 -39.90 -42.91
C SER A 189 45.12 -39.28 -44.11
N GLN A 190 45.03 -37.97 -44.27
CA GLN A 190 45.73 -37.21 -45.31
C GLN A 190 47.25 -37.27 -45.13
N ILE A 191 47.74 -37.13 -43.90
CA ILE A 191 49.17 -37.26 -43.57
C ILE A 191 49.67 -38.69 -43.83
N HIS A 192 48.89 -39.71 -43.45
CA HIS A 192 49.26 -41.11 -43.69
C HIS A 192 49.43 -41.42 -45.17
N LEU A 193 48.57 -40.86 -46.03
CA LEU A 193 48.59 -41.10 -47.48
C LEU A 193 49.92 -40.69 -48.13
N ASN A 194 50.57 -39.64 -47.61
CA ASN A 194 51.87 -39.16 -48.10
C ASN A 194 53.03 -40.13 -47.79
N ASN A 195 52.84 -41.08 -46.88
CA ASN A 195 53.87 -42.00 -46.40
C ASN A 195 53.73 -43.45 -46.94
N GLN A 196 52.82 -43.70 -47.89
CA GLN A 196 52.48 -45.06 -48.36
C GLN A 196 52.97 -45.42 -49.79
N PRO A 197 53.25 -46.71 -50.07
CA PRO A 197 53.62 -47.20 -51.40
C PRO A 197 52.48 -47.12 -52.42
N GLU A 198 52.81 -47.02 -53.71
CA GLU A 198 51.86 -46.73 -54.79
C GLU A 198 50.72 -47.73 -54.94
N SER A 199 50.96 -49.03 -54.70
CA SER A 199 49.92 -50.06 -54.86
C SER A 199 48.75 -49.94 -53.87
N MET A 200 48.93 -49.22 -52.76
CA MET A 200 47.90 -48.98 -51.75
C MET A 200 47.26 -47.58 -51.85
N ARG A 201 47.85 -46.69 -52.65
CA ARG A 201 47.52 -45.26 -52.69
C ARG A 201 46.09 -45.02 -53.19
N GLU A 202 45.66 -45.72 -54.24
CA GLU A 202 44.33 -45.54 -54.85
C GLU A 202 43.19 -45.94 -53.88
N ARG A 203 43.34 -47.08 -53.18
CA ARG A 203 42.37 -47.51 -52.15
C ARG A 203 42.28 -46.50 -51.01
N MET A 204 43.41 -45.97 -50.54
CA MET A 204 43.44 -44.98 -49.47
C MET A 204 42.91 -43.61 -49.92
N GLN A 205 43.12 -43.21 -51.18
CA GLN A 205 42.53 -42.01 -51.76
C GLN A 205 41.01 -42.08 -51.79
N LYS A 206 40.45 -43.23 -52.17
CA LYS A 206 39.00 -43.44 -52.12
C LYS A 206 38.46 -43.31 -50.69
N GLN A 207 39.14 -43.91 -49.71
CA GLN A 207 38.76 -43.78 -48.30
C GLN A 207 38.86 -42.32 -47.81
N LEU A 208 39.89 -41.58 -48.21
CA LEU A 208 40.03 -40.17 -47.88
C LEU A 208 38.89 -39.34 -48.49
N GLN A 209 38.50 -39.63 -49.74
CA GLN A 209 37.37 -38.97 -50.39
C GLN A 209 36.05 -39.23 -49.64
N GLU A 210 35.79 -40.47 -49.23
CA GLU A 210 34.62 -40.81 -48.40
C GLU A 210 34.62 -40.05 -47.06
N THR A 211 35.78 -39.91 -46.40
CA THR A 211 35.89 -39.10 -45.17
C THR A 211 35.71 -37.60 -45.42
N SER A 212 36.12 -37.09 -46.58
CA SER A 212 35.92 -35.68 -46.99
C SER A 212 34.44 -35.38 -47.17
N GLU A 213 33.72 -36.25 -47.90
CA GLU A 213 32.28 -36.11 -48.11
C GLU A 213 31.50 -36.19 -46.79
N MET A 214 31.90 -37.07 -45.87
CA MET A 214 31.32 -37.15 -44.53
C MET A 214 31.57 -35.88 -43.71
N LEU A 215 32.79 -35.33 -43.75
CA LEU A 215 33.15 -34.10 -43.06
C LEU A 215 32.39 -32.90 -43.62
N GLU A 216 32.31 -32.76 -44.94
CA GLU A 216 31.52 -31.70 -45.60
C GLU A 216 30.04 -31.79 -45.22
N GLY A 217 29.47 -33.00 -45.18
CA GLY A 217 28.11 -33.21 -44.70
C GLY A 217 27.93 -32.81 -43.24
N ALA A 218 28.87 -33.17 -42.36
CA ALA A 218 28.83 -32.79 -40.95
C ALA A 218 28.98 -31.27 -40.73
N LEU A 219 29.83 -30.61 -41.52
CA LEU A 219 29.98 -29.14 -41.48
C LEU A 219 28.68 -28.43 -41.86
N ARG A 220 28.00 -28.87 -42.93
CA ARG A 220 26.70 -28.32 -43.32
C ARG A 220 25.65 -28.52 -42.23
N CYS A 221 25.57 -29.73 -41.64
CA CYS A 221 24.67 -30.00 -40.53
C CYS A 221 24.96 -29.11 -39.30
N TYR A 222 26.22 -28.82 -39.03
CA TYR A 222 26.63 -27.93 -37.94
C TYR A 222 26.24 -26.48 -38.23
N GLU A 223 26.50 -25.98 -39.44
CA GLU A 223 26.09 -24.64 -39.87
C GLU A 223 24.56 -24.48 -39.79
N ASP A 224 23.79 -25.42 -40.35
CA ASP A 224 22.32 -25.43 -40.26
C ASP A 224 21.85 -25.41 -38.79
N LEU A 225 22.54 -26.15 -37.91
CA LEU A 225 22.24 -26.19 -36.49
C LEU A 225 22.53 -24.84 -35.80
N GLU A 226 23.62 -24.14 -36.16
CA GLU A 226 23.93 -22.79 -35.67
C GLU A 226 22.82 -21.81 -36.06
N PHE A 227 22.40 -21.81 -37.33
CA PHE A 227 21.32 -20.94 -37.79
C PHE A 227 20.01 -21.20 -37.02
N GLN A 228 19.61 -22.46 -36.90
CA GLN A 228 18.39 -22.79 -36.18
C GLN A 228 18.49 -22.50 -34.67
N GLN A 229 19.69 -22.52 -34.08
CA GLN A 229 19.90 -22.15 -32.68
C GLN A 229 19.68 -20.64 -32.49
N LEU A 230 20.21 -19.81 -33.38
CA LEU A 230 20.00 -18.36 -33.36
C LEU A 230 18.53 -17.97 -33.57
N GLU A 231 17.83 -18.62 -34.52
CA GLU A 231 16.39 -18.36 -34.74
C GLU A 231 15.56 -18.67 -33.49
N ARG A 232 15.81 -19.83 -32.85
CA ARG A 232 15.14 -20.20 -31.60
C ARG A 232 15.49 -19.24 -30.47
N GLU A 233 16.75 -18.82 -30.36
CA GLU A 233 17.20 -17.89 -29.33
C GLU A 233 16.58 -16.50 -29.49
N SER A 234 16.43 -16.00 -30.73
CA SER A 234 15.75 -14.74 -31.03
C SER A 234 14.28 -14.80 -30.62
N HIS A 235 13.57 -15.84 -31.08
CA HIS A 235 12.16 -16.03 -30.73
C HIS A 235 11.94 -16.14 -29.22
N LEU A 236 12.75 -16.95 -28.54
CA LEU A 236 12.69 -17.11 -27.09
C LEU A 236 12.95 -15.79 -26.36
N GLU A 237 13.90 -14.98 -26.83
CA GLU A 237 14.17 -13.66 -26.24
C GLU A 237 12.98 -12.72 -26.41
N GLU A 238 12.39 -12.66 -27.61
CA GLU A 238 11.24 -11.82 -27.91
C GLU A 238 10.03 -12.17 -27.03
N GLU A 239 9.72 -13.46 -26.89
CA GLU A 239 8.65 -13.95 -26.01
C GLU A 239 8.94 -13.62 -24.55
N LYS A 240 10.17 -13.90 -24.09
CA LYS A 240 10.60 -13.59 -22.71
C LYS A 240 10.50 -12.09 -22.44
N GLU A 241 10.98 -11.24 -23.34
CA GLU A 241 10.87 -9.78 -23.21
C GLU A 241 9.43 -9.31 -23.16
N ALA A 242 8.54 -9.87 -24.00
CA ALA A 242 7.12 -9.52 -23.97
C ALA A 242 6.48 -9.86 -22.61
N VAL A 243 6.76 -11.05 -22.07
CA VAL A 243 6.25 -11.47 -20.75
C VAL A 243 6.87 -10.65 -19.62
N CYS A 244 8.19 -10.43 -19.62
CA CYS A 244 8.87 -9.64 -18.60
C CYS A 244 8.38 -8.18 -18.57
N ARG A 245 8.12 -7.57 -19.75
CA ARG A 245 7.55 -6.23 -19.84
C ARG A 245 6.15 -6.18 -19.22
N ALA A 246 5.27 -7.10 -19.59
CA ALA A 246 3.92 -7.18 -19.02
C ALA A 246 3.94 -7.37 -17.49
N LEU A 247 4.77 -8.29 -16.97
CA LEU A 247 4.92 -8.49 -15.53
C LEU A 247 5.47 -7.25 -14.81
N THR A 248 6.43 -6.54 -15.42
CA THR A 248 6.97 -5.30 -14.84
C THR A 248 5.89 -4.23 -14.77
N GLU A 249 5.09 -4.07 -15.83
CA GLU A 249 3.95 -3.15 -15.85
C GLU A 249 2.94 -3.49 -14.73
N GLU A 250 2.54 -4.76 -14.60
CA GLU A 250 1.65 -5.22 -13.52
C GLU A 250 2.24 -4.95 -12.12
N ILE A 251 3.54 -5.22 -11.92
CA ILE A 251 4.27 -4.92 -10.68
C ILE A 251 4.19 -3.43 -10.35
N THR A 252 4.43 -2.54 -11.32
CA THR A 252 4.38 -1.10 -11.08
C THR A 252 2.97 -0.62 -10.73
N GLN A 253 1.94 -1.14 -11.41
CA GLN A 253 0.55 -0.83 -11.11
C GLN A 253 0.17 -1.26 -9.69
N LEU A 254 0.56 -2.48 -9.31
CA LEU A 254 0.28 -3.03 -7.98
C LEU A 254 1.03 -2.27 -6.88
N GLN A 255 2.28 -1.87 -7.11
CA GLN A 255 3.04 -1.01 -6.19
C GLN A 255 2.35 0.34 -5.97
N ASN A 256 1.78 0.94 -7.03
CA ASN A 256 1.02 2.17 -6.91
C ASN A 256 -0.26 1.97 -6.09
N SER A 257 -0.99 0.87 -6.31
CA SER A 257 -2.17 0.49 -5.52
C SER A 257 -1.83 0.30 -4.03
N ILE A 258 -0.79 -0.47 -3.72
CA ILE A 258 -0.26 -0.69 -2.36
C ILE A 258 0.04 0.65 -1.68
N ASN A 259 0.71 1.57 -2.39
CA ASN A 259 1.04 2.89 -1.85
C ASN A 259 -0.20 3.74 -1.59
N GLN A 260 -1.24 3.63 -2.41
CA GLN A 260 -2.52 4.31 -2.18
C GLN A 260 -3.24 3.71 -0.97
N ARG A 261 -3.34 2.38 -0.87
CA ARG A 261 -3.96 1.69 0.28
C ARG A 261 -3.24 1.98 1.59
N LYS A 262 -1.90 2.03 1.59
CA LYS A 262 -1.13 2.46 2.78
C LYS A 262 -1.52 3.85 3.27
N LYS A 263 -1.79 4.79 2.36
CA LYS A 263 -2.29 6.13 2.73
C LYS A 263 -3.72 6.06 3.28
N THR A 264 -4.59 5.24 2.69
CA THR A 264 -5.95 5.02 3.20
C THR A 264 -5.92 4.44 4.62
N VAL A 265 -5.11 3.41 4.85
CA VAL A 265 -4.89 2.81 6.18
C VAL A 265 -4.43 3.87 7.19
N GLN A 266 -3.43 4.68 6.86
CA GLN A 266 -2.96 5.76 7.75
C GLN A 266 -4.05 6.80 8.05
N LYS A 267 -4.89 7.13 7.06
CA LYS A 267 -6.01 8.04 7.26
C LYS A 267 -7.05 7.45 8.22
N LEU A 268 -7.43 6.18 8.04
CA LEU A 268 -8.37 5.47 8.89
C LEU A 268 -7.83 5.31 10.32
N GLU A 269 -6.54 4.99 10.48
CA GLU A 269 -5.86 4.95 11.78
C GLU A 269 -5.93 6.29 12.50
N GLY A 270 -5.70 7.40 11.77
CA GLY A 270 -5.85 8.75 12.32
C GLY A 270 -7.28 9.06 12.76
N GLN A 271 -8.29 8.64 11.98
CA GLN A 271 -9.70 8.81 12.32
C GLN A 271 -10.10 7.99 13.55
N ALA A 272 -9.64 6.74 13.65
CA ALA A 272 -9.88 5.89 14.81
C ALA A 272 -9.30 6.51 16.10
N LEU A 273 -8.07 7.03 16.04
CA LEU A 273 -7.45 7.73 17.16
C LEU A 273 -8.22 8.98 17.58
N LEU A 274 -8.66 9.78 16.59
CA LEU A 274 -9.46 10.98 16.87
C LEU A 274 -10.79 10.64 17.54
N THR A 275 -11.48 9.60 17.06
CA THR A 275 -12.76 9.13 17.63
C THR A 275 -12.55 8.65 19.07
N GLN A 276 -11.46 7.93 19.33
CA GLN A 276 -11.09 7.51 20.68
C GLN A 276 -10.83 8.71 21.62
N GLU A 277 -10.14 9.75 21.14
CA GLU A 277 -9.91 10.97 21.91
C GLU A 277 -11.22 11.71 22.20
N GLN A 278 -12.09 11.82 21.20
CA GLN A 278 -13.42 12.44 21.35
C GLN A 278 -14.27 11.71 22.39
N MET A 279 -14.29 10.37 22.35
CA MET A 279 -14.98 9.54 23.35
C MET A 279 -14.47 9.83 24.77
N MET A 280 -13.15 9.88 24.97
CA MET A 280 -12.58 10.20 26.29
C MET A 280 -12.98 11.62 26.76
N GLY A 281 -12.93 12.60 25.86
CA GLY A 281 -13.33 13.97 26.16
C GLY A 281 -14.82 14.11 26.50
N VAL A 282 -15.69 13.40 25.78
CA VAL A 282 -17.13 13.30 26.07
C VAL A 282 -17.37 12.69 27.46
N CYS A 283 -16.75 11.55 27.75
CA CYS A 283 -16.85 10.89 29.05
C CYS A 283 -16.43 11.81 30.20
N GLN A 284 -15.35 12.58 30.01
CA GLN A 284 -14.87 13.55 31.00
C GLN A 284 -15.86 14.69 31.22
N ARG A 285 -16.43 15.27 30.16
CA ARG A 285 -17.44 16.34 30.26
C ARG A 285 -18.69 15.87 31.00
N PHE A 286 -19.22 14.70 30.66
CA PHE A 286 -20.36 14.15 31.38
C PHE A 286 -20.05 13.87 32.86
N ALA A 287 -18.85 13.38 33.19
CA ALA A 287 -18.46 13.19 34.59
C ALA A 287 -18.43 14.52 35.38
N GLN A 288 -18.02 15.62 34.74
CA GLN A 288 -18.05 16.96 35.34
C GLN A 288 -19.48 17.46 35.54
N GLU A 289 -20.34 17.34 34.51
CA GLU A 289 -21.74 17.76 34.58
C GLU A 289 -22.54 16.95 35.62
N GLU A 290 -22.34 15.64 35.66
CA GLU A 290 -22.89 14.75 36.69
C GLU A 290 -22.43 15.20 38.09
N GLY A 291 -21.14 15.51 38.27
CA GLY A 291 -20.59 16.01 39.53
C GLY A 291 -21.22 17.34 39.98
N VAL A 292 -21.40 18.29 39.06
CA VAL A 292 -22.06 19.59 39.35
C VAL A 292 -23.53 19.38 39.72
N ALA A 293 -24.27 18.56 38.97
CA ALA A 293 -25.68 18.29 39.23
C ALA A 293 -25.89 17.58 40.58
N ILE A 294 -25.02 16.63 40.94
CA ILE A 294 -25.01 15.97 42.25
C ILE A 294 -24.71 16.98 43.37
N SER A 295 -23.73 17.86 43.17
CA SER A 295 -23.40 18.91 44.15
C SER A 295 -24.60 19.84 44.42
N HIS A 296 -25.27 20.29 43.35
CA HIS A 296 -26.50 21.09 43.47
C HIS A 296 -27.64 20.35 44.17
N LEU A 297 -27.83 19.06 43.85
CA LEU A 297 -28.83 18.22 44.51
C LEU A 297 -28.54 18.09 46.01
N ASN A 298 -27.29 17.80 46.37
CA ASN A 298 -26.84 17.70 47.77
C ASN A 298 -27.02 19.02 48.53
N ALA A 299 -26.73 20.15 47.89
CA ALA A 299 -26.90 21.48 48.50
C ALA A 299 -28.37 21.79 48.85
N VAL A 300 -29.33 21.30 48.07
CA VAL A 300 -30.77 21.48 48.35
C VAL A 300 -31.30 20.39 49.28
N TRP A 301 -30.81 19.16 49.14
CA TRP A 301 -31.29 18.00 49.88
C TRP A 301 -30.78 17.96 51.33
N ASN A 302 -29.52 18.34 51.61
CA ASN A 302 -28.94 18.27 52.96
C ASN A 302 -29.66 19.16 53.99
N PRO A 303 -29.96 20.45 53.71
CA PRO A 303 -30.75 21.30 54.61
C PRO A 303 -32.20 20.82 54.74
N PHE A 304 -32.80 20.36 53.64
CA PHE A 304 -34.16 19.84 53.61
C PHE A 304 -34.34 18.56 54.45
N SER A 305 -33.36 17.65 54.38
CA SER A 305 -33.31 16.41 55.15
C SER A 305 -33.08 16.68 56.65
N SER A 306 -32.21 17.64 56.98
CA SER A 306 -31.98 18.07 58.36
C SER A 306 -33.21 18.73 58.99
N ALA A 307 -33.99 19.51 58.21
CA ALA A 307 -35.24 20.12 58.65
C ALA A 307 -36.39 19.12 58.89
N LYS A 308 -36.29 17.88 58.36
CA LYS A 308 -37.25 16.79 58.60
C LYS A 308 -36.88 15.88 59.78
N LYS A 309 -35.65 15.97 60.30
CA LYS A 309 -35.16 15.18 61.45
C LYS A 309 -35.35 15.90 62.80
N LEU A 310 -35.76 17.16 62.79
CA LEU A 310 -36.27 17.93 63.92
C LEU A 310 -37.80 17.83 63.96
#